data_AF-A0A916AXY5-F1
#
_entry.id   AF-A0A916AXY5-F1
#
_cell.length_a   1.000
_cell.length_b   1.000
_cell.length_c   1.000
_cell.angle_alpha   90.00
_cell.angle_beta   90.00
_cell.angle_gamma   90.00
#
_symmetry.space_group_name_H-M   'P 1'
#
loop_
_entity.id
_entity.type
_entity.pdbx_description
1 polymer ?
#
loop_
_entity_poly.entity_id
_entity_poly.type
_entity_poly.pdbx_seq_one_letter_code
_entity_poly.pdbx_strand_id
1 'polypeptide(L)' 'MKPSIAYQQHREAIRRIVECHRARNPRVFGSTLHGRDSEESDLDILIDTTEETSLFEVVVNFQMPT' A
#
# COMPACT_ATOMS: atom_id res chain seq x y z
N MET A 1 3.33 -5.66 14.75
CA MET A 1 2.89 -6.48 13.61
C MET A 1 3.76 -6.15 12.42
N LYS A 2 4.31 -7.16 11.73
CA LYS A 2 5.14 -6.94 10.53
C LYS A 2 4.31 -6.46 9.32
N PRO A 3 4.80 -5.51 8.52
CA PRO A 3 4.16 -5.06 7.28
C PRO A 3 3.75 -6.16 6.31
N SER A 4 4.56 -7.21 6.17
CA SER A 4 4.28 -8.37 5.31
C SER A 4 3.01 -9.11 5.75
N ILE A 5 2.82 -9.27 7.05
CA ILE A 5 1.62 -9.87 7.63
C ILE A 5 0.41 -8.94 7.44
N ALA A 6 0.58 -7.65 7.75
CA ALA A 6 -0.48 -6.66 7.58
C ALA A 6 -0.95 -6.57 6.11
N TYR A 7 -0.02 -6.57 5.15
CA TYR A 7 -0.32 -6.60 3.73
C TYR A 7 -1.13 -7.83 3.34
N GLN A 8 -0.75 -9.02 3.82
CA GLN A 8 -1.49 -10.25 3.54
C GLN A 8 -2.90 -10.22 4.11
N GLN A 9 -3.07 -9.71 5.34
CA GLN A 9 -4.37 -9.61 6.00
C GLN A 9 -5.30 -8.58 5.34
N HIS A 10 -4.74 -7.48 4.83
CA HIS A 10 -5.51 -6.34 4.33
C HIS A 10 -5.45 -6.15 2.81
N ARG A 11 -4.93 -7.11 2.06
CA ARG A 11 -4.69 -6.98 0.60
C ARG A 11 -5.92 -6.49 -0.19
N GLU A 12 -7.09 -7.03 0.13
CA GLU A 12 -8.34 -6.65 -0.52
C GLU A 12 -8.80 -5.24 -0.14
N ALA A 13 -8.57 -4.82 1.10
CA ALA A 13 -8.86 -3.45 1.54
C ALA A 13 -7.91 -2.46 0.87
N ILE A 14 -6.61 -2.80 0.80
CA ILE A 14 -5.59 -2.00 0.11
C ILE A 14 -5.98 -1.80 -1.36
N ARG A 15 -6.38 -2.87 -2.04
CA ARG A 15 -6.82 -2.81 -3.44
C ARG A 15 -8.03 -1.89 -3.62
N ARG A 16 -9.06 -2.03 -2.78
CA ARG A 16 -10.25 -1.16 -2.83
C ARG A 16 -9.89 0.30 -2.63
N ILE A 17 -9.02 0.61 -1.67
CA ILE A 17 -8.58 1.99 -1.42
C ILE A 17 -7.87 2.55 -2.66
N VAL A 18 -6.94 1.79 -3.24
CA VAL A 18 -6.22 2.19 -4.46
C VAL A 18 -7.19 2.46 -5.62
N GLU A 19 -8.17 1.61 -5.82
CA GLU A 19 -9.22 1.79 -6.84
C GLU A 19 -10.09 3.04 -6.54
N CYS A 20 -10.46 3.29 -5.28
CA CYS A 20 -11.22 4.48 -4.87
C CYS A 20 -10.46 5.79 -5.14
N HIS A 21 -9.13 5.76 -5.09
CA HIS A 21 -8.26 6.90 -5.39
C HIS A 21 -7.88 6.99 -6.88
N ARG A 22 -8.65 6.34 -7.77
CA ARG A 22 -8.40 6.34 -9.22
C ARG A 22 -6.98 5.88 -9.58
N ALA A 23 -6.43 4.98 -8.79
CA ALA A 23 -5.16 4.34 -9.06
C ALA A 23 -5.37 2.85 -9.28
N ARG A 24 -4.36 2.17 -9.83
CA ARG A 24 -4.45 0.75 -10.15
C ARG A 24 -3.15 0.03 -9.85
N ASN A 25 -3.21 -1.30 -9.93
CA ASN A 25 -2.04 -2.17 -9.86
C ASN A 25 -1.14 -1.95 -8.61
N PRO A 26 -1.69 -2.08 -7.39
CA PRO A 26 -0.91 -1.95 -6.16
C PRO A 26 0.13 -3.06 -6.05
N ARG A 27 1.39 -2.69 -5.86
CA ARG A 27 2.55 -3.57 -5.77
C ARG A 27 3.37 -3.25 -4.54
N VAL A 28 3.70 -4.28 -3.76
CA VAL A 28 4.56 -4.15 -2.59
C VAL A 28 5.99 -3.89 -3.04
N PHE A 29 6.68 -2.98 -2.36
CA PHE A 29 8.08 -2.67 -2.59
C PHE A 29 8.90 -2.78 -1.28
N GLY A 30 10.20 -2.52 -1.37
CA GLY A 30 11.06 -2.37 -0.19
C GLY A 30 11.37 -3.67 0.56
N SER A 31 11.54 -3.55 1.88
CA SER A 31 11.89 -4.65 2.78
C SER A 31 10.81 -5.74 2.81
N THR A 32 9.54 -5.34 2.75
CA THR A 32 8.36 -6.21 2.74
C THR A 32 8.36 -7.18 1.56
N LEU A 33 8.75 -6.72 0.36
CA LEU A 33 8.83 -7.57 -0.83
C LEU A 33 9.78 -8.76 -0.64
N HIS A 34 10.84 -8.57 0.15
CA HIS A 34 11.86 -9.59 0.39
C HIS A 34 11.67 -10.34 1.72
N GLY A 35 10.58 -10.07 2.46
CA GLY A 35 10.36 -10.60 3.80
C GLY A 35 11.42 -10.17 4.82
N ARG A 36 12.10 -9.05 4.56
CA ARG A 36 13.14 -8.47 5.43
C ARG A 36 12.58 -7.35 6.32
N ASP A 37 11.27 -7.18 6.34
CA ASP A 37 10.57 -6.23 7.18
C ASP A 37 10.58 -6.65 8.65
N SER A 38 10.76 -5.66 9.51
CA SER A 38 10.62 -5.73 10.96
C SER A 38 9.28 -5.13 11.39
N GLU A 39 8.97 -5.20 12.68
CA GLU A 39 7.77 -4.53 13.21
C GLU A 39 7.85 -2.99 13.17
N GLU A 40 9.05 -2.45 13.00
CA GLU A 40 9.32 -1.02 12.87
C GLU A 40 9.41 -0.56 11.41
N SER A 41 9.28 -1.50 10.46
CA SER A 41 9.33 -1.18 9.03
C SER A 41 8.02 -0.57 8.56
N ASP A 42 8.10 0.39 7.65
CA ASP A 42 6.94 0.90 6.93
C ASP A 42 6.50 -0.06 5.81
N LEU A 43 5.24 0.09 5.35
CA LEU A 43 4.70 -0.64 4.21
C LEU A 43 4.72 0.23 2.95
N ASP A 44 5.72 0.01 2.10
CA ASP A 44 5.83 0.70 0.81
C ASP A 44 4.98 0.03 -0.28
N ILE A 45 4.10 0.81 -0.92
CA ILE A 45 3.27 0.36 -2.03
C ILE A 45 3.45 1.30 -3.22
N LEU A 46 3.77 0.72 -4.38
CA LEU A 46 3.74 1.39 -5.66
C LEU A 46 2.38 1.17 -6.32
N ILE A 47 1.84 2.24 -6.89
CA ILE A 47 0.60 2.22 -7.66
C ILE A 47 0.86 2.81 -9.04
N ASP A 48 0.05 2.41 -10.02
CA ASP A 48 -0.02 3.08 -11.31
C ASP A 48 -1.09 4.16 -11.22
N THR A 49 -0.71 5.41 -11.44
CA THR A 49 -1.64 6.53 -11.56
C THR A 49 -2.36 6.47 -12.91
N THR A 50 -3.62 6.92 -12.95
CA THR A 50 -4.38 7.18 -14.18
C THR A 50 -4.30 8.67 -14.51
N GLU A 51 -4.77 9.05 -15.71
CA GLU A 51 -4.90 10.46 -16.11
C GLU A 51 -5.86 11.26 -15.20
N GLU A 52 -6.66 10.56 -14.39
CA GLU A 52 -7.58 11.16 -13.43
C GLU A 52 -6.97 11.28 -12.02
N THR A 53 -5.75 10.78 -11.80
CA THR A 53 -5.09 10.87 -10.49
C THR A 53 -4.47 12.26 -10.33
N SER A 54 -4.99 13.05 -9.40
CA SER A 54 -4.40 14.34 -9.05
C SER A 54 -3.12 14.15 -8.25
N LEU A 55 -2.13 15.03 -8.41
CA LEU A 55 -0.87 15.02 -7.65
C LEU A 55 -1.09 15.03 -6.12
N PHE A 56 -2.23 15.55 -5.65
CA PHE A 56 -2.64 15.53 -4.23
C PHE A 56 -3.16 14.15 -3.75
N GLU A 57 -3.55 13.25 -4.64
CA GLU A 57 -4.04 11.90 -4.29
C GLU A 57 -2.90 10.88 -4.11
N VAL A 58 -1.66 11.26 -4.45
CA VAL A 58 -0.47 10.37 -4.43
C VAL A 58 0.01 10.05 -3.00
N VAL A 59 -0.43 10.80 -1.99
CA VAL A 59 -0.12 10.50 -0.58
C VAL A 59 -1.21 9.60 0.01
N VAL A 60 -1.14 8.30 -0.31
CA VAL A 60 -2.00 7.30 0.35
C VAL A 60 -1.37 6.94 1.69
N ASN A 61 -1.83 7.57 2.76
CA ASN A 61 -1.38 7.27 4.12
C ASN A 61 -2.16 6.04 4.64
N PHE A 62 -1.54 4.86 4.58
CA PHE A 62 -2.12 3.63 5.10
C PHE A 62 -1.94 3.58 6.62
N GLN A 63 -2.96 4.02 7.36
CA GLN A 63 -3.06 3.73 8.79
C GLN A 63 -3.78 2.40 8.99
N MET A 64 -3.04 1.42 9.52
CA MET A 64 -3.62 0.16 9.97
C MET A 64 -4.52 0.45 11.18
N PRO A 65 -5.78 -0.04 11.21
CA PRO A 65 -6.59 0.04 12.41
C PRO A 65 -5.96 -0.82 13.52
N THR A 66 -5.90 -0.27 14.74
CA THR A 66 -5.39 -0.92 15.96
C THR A 66 -6.13 -2.19 16.32
#